data_AF-A0A8S3DVS9-F1
#
_entry.id   AF-A0A8S3DVS9-F1
#
_cell.length_a   1.000
_cell.length_b   1.000
_cell.length_c   1.000
_cell.angle_alpha   90.00
_cell.angle_beta   90.00
_cell.angle_gamma   90.00
#
_symmetry.space_group_name_H-M   'P 1'
#
loop_
_entity.id
_entity.type
_entity.pdbx_description
1 polymer ?
#
loop_
_entity_poly.entity_id
_entity_poly.type
_entity_poly.pdbx_seq_one_letter_code
_entity_poly.pdbx_strand_id
1 'polypeptide(L)'
;LDLLSLVDALNSPTNQVNRTVSHVLAEILNDNYPDYLISITNDQALIELKKVFSIKYEKLYTEIREIYHEYQQLYNEYSNIKHKYEFPLFISSMFLETKIQLEKLFQQELLIKKGEQDLAIYFCSNDLTIDICLSTVGQFVDKLRLAHIENTKEQKRKCSTISYQRKQSVPLPINRASSFLSFI
;
A
#
# COMPACT_ATOMS: atom_id res chain seq x y z
N LEU A 1 -0.53 21.33 -0.99
CA LEU A 1 0.45 20.26 -1.22
C LEU A 1 -0.35 19.14 -1.84
N ASP A 2 -0.12 18.82 -3.11
CA ASP A 2 -0.90 17.77 -3.78
C ASP A 2 -0.38 16.39 -3.35
N LEU A 3 -1.27 15.40 -3.25
CA LEU A 3 -0.95 14.04 -2.82
C LEU A 3 0.12 13.41 -3.73
N LEU A 4 0.10 13.74 -5.02
CA LEU A 4 1.09 13.30 -6.00
C LEU A 4 2.49 13.88 -5.70
N SER A 5 2.57 15.17 -5.35
CA SER A 5 3.83 15.83 -5.01
C SER A 5 4.52 15.21 -3.79
N LEU A 6 3.78 14.54 -2.91
CA LEU A 6 4.32 13.87 -1.74
C LEU A 6 5.22 12.68 -2.14
N VAL A 7 4.80 11.89 -3.12
CA VAL A 7 5.57 10.74 -3.60
C VAL A 7 6.83 11.19 -4.34
N ASP A 8 6.77 12.31 -5.05
CA ASP A 8 7.93 12.91 -5.72
C ASP A 8 8.95 13.46 -4.73
N ALA A 9 8.47 14.13 -3.67
CA ALA A 9 9.33 14.62 -2.60
C ALA A 9 10.15 13.50 -1.96
N LEU A 10 9.57 12.30 -1.78
CA LEU A 10 10.28 11.13 -1.24
C LEU A 10 11.47 10.67 -2.11
N ASN A 11 11.43 10.92 -3.42
CA ASN A 11 12.50 10.54 -4.35
C ASN A 11 13.63 11.57 -4.42
N SER A 12 13.45 12.74 -3.80
CA SER A 12 14.45 13.79 -3.85
C SER A 12 15.76 13.31 -3.23
N PRO A 13 16.89 13.43 -3.95
CA PRO A 13 18.18 13.02 -3.43
C PRO A 13 18.58 13.92 -2.26
N THR A 14 19.33 13.35 -1.34
CA THR A 14 19.96 14.11 -0.24
C THR A 14 21.42 14.39 -0.58
N ASN A 15 22.11 15.08 0.32
CA ASN A 15 23.54 15.33 0.21
C ASN A 15 24.37 14.04 0.39
N GLN A 16 23.75 12.91 0.77
CA GLN A 16 24.40 11.62 0.93
C GLN A 16 24.19 10.74 -0.32
N VAL A 17 25.25 10.08 -0.77
CA VAL A 17 25.24 9.22 -1.95
C VAL A 17 24.22 8.08 -1.77
N ASN A 18 23.42 7.82 -2.79
CA ASN A 18 22.37 6.79 -2.82
C ASN A 18 21.30 6.95 -1.73
N ARG A 19 21.11 8.16 -1.20
CA ARG A 19 20.14 8.42 -0.14
C ARG A 19 19.15 9.49 -0.55
N THR A 20 17.87 9.20 -0.36
CA THR A 20 16.75 10.09 -0.70
C THR A 20 16.02 10.58 0.56
N VAL A 21 15.11 11.53 0.40
CA VAL A 21 14.25 12.03 1.48
C VAL A 21 13.48 10.88 2.17
N SER A 22 13.05 9.85 1.44
CA SER A 22 12.42 8.67 2.07
C SER A 22 13.32 7.96 3.08
N HIS A 23 14.63 7.90 2.83
CA HIS A 23 15.59 7.30 3.76
C HIS A 23 15.82 8.15 5.00
N VAL A 24 15.77 9.48 4.88
CA VAL A 24 15.87 10.37 6.03
C VAL A 24 14.60 10.31 6.85
N LEU A 25 13.45 10.39 6.19
CA LEU A 25 12.14 10.33 6.83
C LEU A 25 11.92 9.00 7.56
N ALA A 26 12.30 7.87 6.94
CA ALA A 26 12.22 6.56 7.59
C ALA A 26 13.11 6.44 8.84
N GLU A 27 14.28 7.10 8.86
CA GLU A 27 15.16 7.13 10.04
C GLU A 27 14.54 8.00 11.15
N ILE A 28 14.10 9.23 10.82
CA ILE A 28 13.44 10.12 11.77
C ILE A 28 12.21 9.46 12.39
N LEU A 29 11.38 8.83 11.58
CA LEU A 29 10.18 8.15 12.07
C LEU A 29 10.52 6.92 12.92
N ASN A 30 11.58 6.17 12.59
CA ASN A 30 12.01 5.06 13.42
C ASN A 30 12.57 5.52 14.78
N ASP A 31 13.29 6.64 14.80
CA ASP A 31 13.91 7.16 16.01
C ASP A 31 12.90 7.82 16.95
N ASN A 32 11.88 8.48 16.41
CA ASN A 32 10.87 9.21 17.19
C ASN A 32 9.55 8.44 17.38
N TYR A 33 9.23 7.50 16.49
CA TYR A 33 7.96 6.74 16.47
C TYR A 33 8.17 5.26 16.08
N PRO A 34 9.01 4.50 16.82
CA PRO A 34 9.45 3.15 16.45
C PRO A 34 8.29 2.16 16.27
N ASP A 35 7.29 2.20 17.16
CA ASP A 35 6.15 1.29 17.11
C ASP A 35 5.23 1.57 15.91
N TYR A 36 5.22 2.80 15.40
CA TYR A 36 4.32 3.23 14.33
C TYR A 36 4.83 2.81 12.95
N LEU A 37 6.14 2.85 12.72
CA LEU A 37 6.71 2.48 11.42
C LEU A 37 6.84 0.97 11.25
N ILE A 38 7.19 0.25 12.31
CA ILE A 38 7.24 -1.22 12.33
C ILE A 38 5.84 -1.82 12.20
N SER A 39 4.83 -1.20 12.82
CA SER A 39 3.43 -1.62 12.63
C SER A 39 2.99 -1.39 11.19
N ILE A 40 3.13 -0.19 10.63
CA ILE A 40 2.76 0.12 9.22
C ILE A 40 3.47 -0.80 8.21
N THR A 41 4.75 -1.11 8.41
CA THR A 41 5.52 -1.93 7.45
C THR A 41 5.20 -3.42 7.50
N ASN A 42 4.68 -3.92 8.62
CA ASN A 42 4.25 -5.31 8.81
C ASN A 42 2.72 -5.46 8.85
N ASP A 43 1.97 -4.38 8.64
CA ASP A 43 0.53 -4.38 8.80
C ASP A 43 -0.13 -5.20 7.69
N GLN A 44 -0.83 -6.25 8.09
CA GLN A 44 -1.66 -7.06 7.23
C GLN A 44 -2.73 -6.21 6.53
N ALA A 45 -3.21 -5.14 7.17
CA ALA A 45 -4.16 -4.20 6.58
C ALA A 45 -3.57 -3.50 5.35
N LEU A 46 -2.26 -3.27 5.31
CA LEU A 46 -1.59 -2.63 4.18
C LEU A 46 -1.38 -3.59 3.00
N ILE A 47 -1.18 -4.87 3.30
CA ILE A 47 -1.17 -5.96 2.31
C ILE A 47 -2.57 -6.15 1.72
N GLU A 48 -3.62 -6.06 2.55
CA GLU A 48 -5.00 -6.09 2.08
C GLU A 48 -5.36 -4.85 1.26
N LEU A 49 -4.90 -3.66 1.67
CA LEU A 49 -5.02 -2.42 0.88
C LEU A 49 -4.43 -2.60 -0.52
N LYS A 50 -3.29 -3.28 -0.67
CA LYS A 50 -2.71 -3.56 -2.01
C LYS A 50 -3.63 -4.35 -2.93
N LYS A 51 -4.44 -5.26 -2.39
CA LYS A 51 -5.45 -5.97 -3.20
C LYS A 51 -6.51 -4.99 -3.69
N VAL A 52 -6.96 -4.09 -2.82
CA VAL A 52 -7.93 -3.03 -3.15
C VAL A 52 -7.34 -2.07 -4.19
N PHE A 53 -6.07 -1.70 -4.08
CA PHE A 53 -5.36 -0.80 -5.02
C PHE A 53 -5.26 -1.35 -6.44
N SER A 54 -5.39 -2.66 -6.62
CA SER A 54 -5.26 -3.32 -7.92
C SER A 54 -6.58 -3.39 -8.69
N ILE A 55 -7.69 -3.04 -8.03
CA ILE A 55 -9.02 -3.02 -8.64
C ILE A 55 -9.13 -1.75 -9.48
N LYS A 56 -9.51 -1.89 -10.75
CA LYS A 56 -9.85 -0.75 -11.62
C LYS A 56 -11.34 -0.46 -11.48
N TYR A 57 -11.69 0.45 -10.58
CA TYR A 57 -13.09 0.72 -10.23
C TYR A 57 -13.90 1.23 -11.44
N GLU A 58 -13.29 2.07 -12.28
CA GLU A 58 -13.93 2.57 -13.51
C GLU A 58 -14.40 1.45 -14.45
N LYS A 59 -13.56 0.43 -14.65
CA LYS A 59 -13.89 -0.73 -15.51
C LYS A 59 -15.04 -1.52 -14.91
N LEU A 60 -14.97 -1.78 -13.60
CA LEU A 60 -15.98 -2.52 -12.86
C LEU A 60 -17.35 -1.80 -12.92
N TYR A 61 -17.38 -0.47 -12.82
CA TYR A 61 -18.62 0.29 -12.97
C TYR A 61 -19.19 0.19 -14.37
N THR A 62 -18.36 0.26 -15.40
CA THR A 62 -18.80 0.10 -16.80
C THR A 62 -19.47 -1.27 -17.01
N GLU A 63 -18.82 -2.35 -16.57
CA GLU A 63 -19.35 -3.72 -16.67
C GLU A 63 -20.70 -3.87 -15.94
N ILE A 64 -20.85 -3.31 -14.73
CA ILE A 64 -22.12 -3.35 -13.99
C ILE A 64 -23.24 -2.62 -14.74
N ARG A 65 -22.94 -1.48 -15.39
CA ARG A 65 -23.93 -0.72 -16.16
C ARG A 65 -24.37 -1.47 -17.42
N GLU A 66 -23.45 -2.16 -18.08
CA GLU A 66 -23.75 -3.03 -19.23
C GLU A 66 -24.69 -4.18 -18.82
N ILE A 67 -24.35 -4.90 -17.75
CA ILE A 67 -25.20 -5.99 -17.20
C ILE A 67 -26.59 -5.47 -16.85
N TYR A 68 -26.68 -4.28 -16.25
CA TYR A 68 -27.97 -3.68 -15.91
C TYR A 68 -28.81 -3.33 -17.15
N HIS A 69 -28.17 -2.83 -18.20
CA HIS A 69 -28.84 -2.53 -19.46
C HIS A 69 -29.38 -3.81 -20.12
N GLU A 70 -28.59 -4.88 -20.17
CA GLU A 70 -29.05 -6.18 -20.67
C GLU A 70 -30.22 -6.74 -19.83
N TYR A 71 -30.13 -6.62 -18.50
CA TYR A 71 -31.23 -6.98 -17.60
C TYR A 71 -32.52 -6.21 -17.92
N GLN A 72 -32.43 -4.89 -18.15
CA GLN A 72 -33.59 -4.06 -18.50
C GLN A 72 -34.22 -4.50 -19.81
N GLN A 73 -33.41 -4.77 -20.83
CA GLN A 73 -33.89 -5.26 -22.12
C GLN A 73 -34.62 -6.59 -21.96
N LEU A 74 -34.00 -7.56 -21.28
CA LEU A 74 -34.56 -8.87 -21.04
C LEU A 74 -35.86 -8.81 -20.22
N TYR A 75 -35.91 -7.96 -19.20
CA TYR A 75 -37.12 -7.77 -18.39
C TYR A 75 -38.27 -7.13 -19.17
N ASN A 76 -37.97 -6.20 -20.07
CA ASN A 76 -38.96 -5.58 -20.95
C ASN A 76 -39.54 -6.61 -21.92
N GLU A 77 -38.70 -7.43 -22.55
CA GLU A 77 -39.14 -8.52 -23.42
C GLU A 77 -40.01 -9.52 -22.65
N TYR A 78 -39.56 -9.97 -21.47
CA TYR A 78 -40.34 -10.83 -20.59
C TYR A 78 -41.70 -10.22 -20.26
N SER A 79 -41.74 -8.93 -19.90
CA SER A 79 -42.99 -8.22 -19.57
C SER A 79 -43.96 -8.15 -20.74
N ASN A 80 -43.47 -8.09 -21.98
CA ASN A 80 -44.28 -8.07 -23.19
C ASN A 80 -44.89 -9.44 -23.53
N ILE A 81 -44.21 -10.54 -23.18
CA ILE A 81 -44.62 -11.90 -23.55
C ILE A 81 -45.26 -12.68 -22.39
N LYS A 82 -45.08 -12.27 -21.13
CA LYS A 82 -45.58 -13.00 -19.94
C LYS A 82 -47.10 -13.20 -19.90
N HIS A 83 -47.84 -12.36 -20.60
CA HIS A 83 -49.30 -12.46 -20.71
C HIS A 83 -49.75 -13.39 -21.84
N LYS A 84 -48.84 -13.74 -22.76
CA LYS A 84 -49.10 -14.58 -23.94
C LYS A 84 -48.67 -16.03 -23.73
N TYR A 85 -47.73 -16.27 -22.83
CA TYR A 85 -47.16 -17.58 -22.56
C TYR A 85 -47.11 -17.85 -21.06
N GLU A 86 -47.28 -19.11 -20.69
CA GLU A 86 -47.17 -19.55 -19.31
C GLU A 86 -45.69 -19.81 -19.00
N PHE A 87 -45.08 -18.91 -18.23
CA PHE A 87 -43.69 -19.05 -17.80
C PHE A 87 -43.60 -19.74 -16.45
N PRO A 88 -42.54 -20.54 -16.23
CA PRO A 88 -42.24 -21.06 -14.90
C PRO A 88 -42.12 -19.94 -13.87
N LEU A 89 -42.66 -20.16 -12.67
CA LEU A 89 -42.60 -19.20 -11.55
C LEU A 89 -41.17 -18.73 -11.25
N PHE A 90 -40.19 -19.63 -11.38
CA PHE A 90 -38.79 -19.30 -11.09
C PHE A 90 -38.24 -18.17 -11.96
N ILE A 91 -38.76 -17.95 -13.18
CA ILE A 91 -38.31 -16.86 -14.05
C ILE A 91 -38.64 -15.50 -13.42
N SER A 92 -39.87 -15.36 -12.89
CA SER A 92 -40.29 -14.15 -12.21
C SER A 92 -39.47 -13.88 -10.94
N SER A 93 -39.18 -14.94 -10.17
CA SER A 93 -38.33 -14.88 -8.99
C SER A 93 -36.90 -14.48 -9.35
N MET A 94 -36.35 -15.04 -10.42
CA MET A 94 -35.01 -14.72 -10.92
C MET A 94 -34.90 -13.23 -11.28
N PHE A 95 -35.87 -12.68 -12.01
CA PHE A 95 -35.85 -11.23 -12.32
C PHE A 95 -35.91 -10.34 -11.08
N LEU A 96 -36.71 -10.73 -10.08
CA LEU A 96 -36.82 -10.00 -8.83
C LEU A 96 -35.51 -10.05 -8.03
N GLU A 97 -34.93 -11.25 -7.90
CA GLU A 97 -33.69 -11.44 -7.16
C GLU A 97 -32.52 -10.70 -7.83
N THR A 98 -32.38 -10.83 -9.16
CA THR A 98 -31.38 -10.09 -9.94
C THR A 98 -31.54 -8.57 -9.76
N LYS A 99 -32.78 -8.06 -9.76
CA LYS A 99 -33.06 -6.64 -9.50
C LYS A 99 -32.50 -6.20 -8.16
N ILE A 100 -32.80 -6.97 -7.10
CA ILE A 100 -32.35 -6.68 -5.73
C ILE A 100 -30.82 -6.67 -5.66
N GLN A 101 -30.14 -7.61 -6.33
CA GLN A 101 -28.68 -7.65 -6.34
C GLN A 101 -28.08 -6.45 -7.08
N LEU A 102 -28.65 -6.07 -8.23
CA LEU A 102 -28.22 -4.88 -8.99
C LEU A 102 -28.43 -3.59 -8.20
N GLU A 103 -29.56 -3.45 -7.51
CA GLU A 103 -29.83 -2.31 -6.61
C GLU A 103 -28.80 -2.23 -5.48
N LYS A 104 -28.46 -3.35 -4.85
CA LYS A 104 -27.39 -3.40 -3.82
C LYS A 104 -26.04 -2.96 -4.40
N LEU A 105 -25.69 -3.40 -5.60
CA LEU A 105 -24.46 -2.97 -6.27
C LEU A 105 -24.42 -1.47 -6.51
N PHE A 106 -25.54 -0.86 -6.93
CA PHE A 106 -25.59 0.59 -7.12
C PHE A 106 -25.53 1.38 -5.82
N GLN A 107 -26.08 0.85 -4.72
CA GLN A 107 -25.90 1.47 -3.40
C GLN A 107 -24.44 1.42 -2.96
N GLN A 108 -23.73 0.31 -3.22
CA GLN A 108 -22.30 0.19 -2.95
C GLN A 108 -21.48 1.18 -3.81
N GLU A 109 -21.79 1.31 -5.10
CA GLU A 109 -21.15 2.32 -5.98
C GLU A 109 -21.32 3.74 -5.42
N LEU A 110 -22.53 4.09 -4.97
CA LEU A 110 -22.81 5.40 -4.38
C LEU A 110 -21.96 5.66 -3.13
N LEU A 111 -21.82 4.66 -2.25
CA LEU A 111 -20.98 4.75 -1.06
C LEU A 111 -19.51 4.95 -1.42
N ILE A 112 -19.00 4.25 -2.45
CA ILE A 112 -17.63 4.41 -2.91
C ILE A 112 -17.40 5.81 -3.47
N LYS A 113 -18.32 6.30 -4.32
CA LYS A 113 -18.24 7.68 -4.87
C LYS A 113 -18.28 8.74 -3.78
N LYS A 114 -19.07 8.53 -2.73
CA LYS A 114 -19.07 9.42 -1.57
C LYS A 114 -17.73 9.37 -0.83
N GLY A 115 -17.18 8.18 -0.61
CA GLY A 115 -15.87 8.02 0.00
C GLY A 115 -14.75 8.68 -0.82
N GLU A 116 -14.82 8.60 -2.15
CA GLU A 116 -13.91 9.30 -3.05
C GLU A 116 -13.99 10.82 -2.87
N GLN A 117 -15.20 11.38 -2.79
CA GLN A 117 -15.39 12.81 -2.51
C GLN A 117 -14.86 13.20 -1.13
N ASP A 118 -15.12 12.38 -0.10
CA ASP A 118 -14.61 12.62 1.26
C ASP A 118 -13.08 12.62 1.28
N LEU A 119 -12.43 11.71 0.54
CA LEU A 119 -10.97 11.66 0.38
C LEU A 119 -10.43 12.86 -0.40
N ALA A 120 -11.10 13.24 -1.49
CA ALA A 120 -10.75 14.42 -2.29
C ALA A 120 -10.76 15.69 -1.42
N ILE A 121 -11.78 15.86 -0.58
CA ILE A 121 -11.87 16.95 0.40
C ILE A 121 -10.75 16.85 1.43
N TYR A 122 -10.53 15.67 2.02
CA TYR A 122 -9.50 15.45 3.03
C TYR A 122 -8.10 15.81 2.53
N PHE A 123 -7.76 15.41 1.30
CA PHE A 123 -6.49 15.71 0.67
C PHE A 123 -6.45 17.06 -0.07
N CYS A 124 -7.54 17.85 -0.03
CA CYS A 124 -7.65 19.13 -0.72
C CYS A 124 -7.33 19.03 -2.22
N SER A 125 -7.81 17.98 -2.88
CA SER A 125 -7.61 17.73 -4.31
C SER A 125 -8.96 17.73 -5.02
N ASN A 126 -9.05 18.45 -6.14
CA ASN A 126 -10.33 18.66 -6.83
C ASN A 126 -10.74 17.45 -7.70
N ASP A 127 -9.78 16.67 -8.19
CA ASP A 127 -9.99 15.58 -9.16
C ASP A 127 -9.33 14.27 -8.68
N LEU A 128 -9.41 13.98 -7.38
CA LEU A 128 -8.83 12.78 -6.80
C LEU A 128 -9.78 11.59 -6.95
N THR A 129 -9.49 10.70 -7.89
CA THR A 129 -10.20 9.42 -7.98
C THR A 129 -9.71 8.45 -6.92
N ILE A 130 -10.55 7.47 -6.55
CA ILE A 130 -10.17 6.45 -5.59
C ILE A 130 -8.96 5.63 -6.10
N ASP A 131 -8.91 5.35 -7.41
CA ASP A 131 -7.79 4.66 -8.06
C ASP A 131 -6.47 5.42 -7.88
N ILE A 132 -6.48 6.74 -8.14
CA ILE A 132 -5.30 7.60 -7.98
C ILE A 132 -4.91 7.67 -6.50
N CYS A 133 -5.85 7.97 -5.61
CA CYS A 133 -5.60 8.08 -4.18
C CYS A 133 -4.94 6.83 -3.61
N LEU A 134 -5.56 5.68 -3.87
CA LEU A 134 -5.11 4.38 -3.39
C LEU A 134 -3.74 4.00 -3.96
N SER A 135 -3.52 4.24 -5.26
CA SER A 135 -2.22 4.02 -5.91
C SER A 135 -1.12 4.91 -5.29
N THR A 136 -1.39 6.20 -5.11
CA THR A 136 -0.40 7.15 -4.57
C THR A 136 -0.06 6.85 -3.11
N VAL A 137 -1.05 6.54 -2.27
CA VAL A 137 -0.81 6.09 -0.88
C VAL A 137 -0.01 4.79 -0.85
N GLY A 138 -0.35 3.83 -1.72
CA GLY A 138 0.39 2.58 -1.83
C GLY A 138 1.86 2.79 -2.19
N GLN A 139 2.14 3.64 -3.18
CA GLN A 139 3.50 3.99 -3.57
C GLN A 139 4.26 4.69 -2.46
N PHE A 140 3.61 5.62 -1.75
CA PHE A 140 4.20 6.32 -0.60
C PHE A 140 4.65 5.33 0.48
N VAL A 141 3.76 4.42 0.88
CA VAL A 141 4.08 3.43 1.92
C VAL A 141 5.17 2.47 1.45
N ASP A 142 5.11 1.98 0.21
CA ASP A 142 6.15 1.09 -0.32
C ASP A 142 7.53 1.74 -0.34
N LYS A 143 7.62 3.02 -0.74
CA LYS A 143 8.88 3.76 -0.72
C LYS A 143 9.44 3.91 0.69
N LEU A 144 8.60 4.24 1.67
CA LEU A 144 9.02 4.32 3.07
C LEU A 144 9.48 2.97 3.61
N ARG A 145 8.74 1.90 3.30
CA ARG A 145 9.09 0.53 3.71
C ARG A 145 10.42 0.08 3.15
N LEU A 146 10.65 0.29 1.85
CA LEU A 146 11.92 -0.07 1.20
C LEU A 146 13.10 0.72 1.78
N ALA A 147 12.93 2.03 1.94
CA ALA A 147 13.95 2.89 2.54
C ALA A 147 14.29 2.48 3.98
N HIS A 148 13.29 2.10 4.79
CA HIS A 148 13.51 1.57 6.14
C HIS A 148 14.29 0.25 6.14
N ILE A 149 13.96 -0.67 5.23
CA ILE A 149 14.68 -1.94 5.08
C ILE A 149 16.14 -1.69 4.68
N GLU A 150 16.39 -0.75 3.77
CA GLU A 150 17.73 -0.37 3.32
C GLU A 150 18.55 0.27 4.44
N ASN A 151 17.97 1.25 5.17
CA ASN A 151 18.60 1.85 6.35
C ASN A 151 19.00 0.79 7.39
N THR A 152 18.10 -0.14 7.69
CA THR A 152 18.36 -1.21 8.66
C THR A 152 19.49 -2.14 8.21
N LYS A 153 19.56 -2.46 6.90
CA LYS A 153 20.66 -3.27 6.33
C LYS A 153 21.98 -2.52 6.40
N GLU A 154 21.99 -1.23 6.10
CA GLU A 154 23.20 -0.41 6.14
C GLU A 154 23.74 -0.23 7.56
N GLN A 155 22.86 0.02 8.54
CA GLN A 155 23.23 0.07 9.96
C GLN A 155 23.83 -1.25 10.43
N LYS A 156 23.23 -2.39 10.07
CA LYS A 156 23.79 -3.73 10.37
C LYS A 156 25.18 -3.94 9.77
N ARG A 157 25.42 -3.50 8.52
CA ARG A 157 26.74 -3.54 7.87
C ARG A 157 27.76 -2.66 8.58
N LYS A 158 27.39 -1.45 8.99
CA LYS A 158 28.26 -0.54 9.75
C LYS A 158 28.64 -1.13 11.12
N CYS A 159 27.68 -1.69 11.87
CA CYS A 159 27.95 -2.34 13.16
C CYS A 159 28.85 -3.59 13.05
N SER A 160 28.66 -4.40 12.01
CA SER A 160 29.50 -5.60 11.78
C SER A 160 30.93 -5.24 11.37
N THR A 161 31.13 -4.17 10.61
CA THR A 161 32.47 -3.66 10.24
C THR A 161 33.24 -3.15 11.47
N ILE A 162 32.56 -2.43 12.36
CA ILE A 162 33.15 -1.92 13.62
C ILE A 162 33.54 -3.08 14.55
N SER A 163 32.75 -4.15 14.59
CA SER A 163 33.05 -5.36 15.39
C SER A 163 34.29 -6.13 14.89
N TYR A 164 34.55 -6.09 13.58
CA TYR A 164 35.76 -6.69 12.98
C TYR A 164 37.02 -5.86 13.29
N GLN A 165 36.94 -4.54 13.24
CA GLN A 165 38.07 -3.66 13.56
C GLN A 165 38.46 -3.73 15.04
N ARG A 166 37.50 -3.87 15.97
CA ARG A 166 37.80 -4.08 17.41
C ARG A 166 38.48 -5.41 17.73
N LYS A 167 38.29 -6.46 16.90
CA LYS A 167 39.00 -7.74 17.08
C LYS A 167 40.44 -7.71 16.58
N GLN A 168 40.80 -6.75 15.70
CA GLN A 168 42.18 -6.56 15.24
C GLN A 168 42.98 -5.60 16.14
N SER A 169 42.32 -4.84 17.01
CA SER A 169 42.95 -3.93 17.98
C SER A 169 43.12 -4.58 19.37
N VAL A 170 43.50 -5.85 19.45
CA VAL A 170 44.03 -6.43 20.70
C VAL A 170 45.55 -6.23 20.67
N PRO A 171 46.17 -5.53 21.63
CA PRO A 171 47.62 -5.39 21.66
C PRO A 171 48.26 -6.77 21.82
N LEU A 172 49.17 -7.13 20.92
CA LEU A 172 50.08 -8.26 21.12
C LEU A 172 50.79 -8.09 22.48
N PRO A 173 50.86 -9.13 23.34
CA PRO A 173 51.64 -9.04 24.55
C PRO A 173 53.10 -8.84 24.16
N ILE A 174 53.65 -7.68 24.55
CA ILE A 174 55.06 -7.37 24.42
C ILE A 174 55.82 -8.37 25.30
N ASN A 175 56.42 -9.37 24.67
CA ASN A 175 57.26 -10.34 25.32
C ASN A 175 58.58 -9.66 25.71
N ARG A 176 58.61 -9.01 26.88
CA ARG A 176 59.86 -8.51 27.47
C ARG A 176 60.63 -9.71 28.03
N ALA A 177 61.48 -10.30 27.20
CA ALA A 177 62.58 -11.12 27.69
C ALA A 177 63.55 -10.21 28.47
N SER A 178 63.41 -10.18 29.79
CA SER A 178 64.42 -9.62 30.69
C SER A 178 65.55 -10.63 30.82
N SER A 179 66.67 -10.34 30.17
CA SER A 179 67.97 -10.90 30.54
C SER A 179 68.34 -10.40 31.94
N PHE A 180 68.50 -11.28 32.94
CA PHE A 180 69.43 -11.06 34.07
C PHE A 180 69.65 -12.37 34.84
N LEU A 181 70.92 -12.61 35.19
CA LEU A 181 71.50 -13.69 36.04
C LEU A 181 71.83 -14.99 35.29
N SER A 182 73.07 -15.37 34.94
CA SER A 182 74.41 -15.26 35.57
C SER A 182 74.47 -15.74 37.03
N PHE A 183 75.26 -16.81 37.26
CA PHE A 183 75.52 -17.59 38.51
C PHE A 183 74.40 -18.60 38.83
N ILE A 184 74.60 -19.93 38.87
CA ILE A 184 75.74 -20.81 39.18
C ILE A 184 75.79 -21.96 38.14
#